data_AF-A0A151XJ17-F1
#
_entry.id   AF-A0A151XJ17-F1
#
_cell.length_a   1.000
_cell.length_b   1.000
_cell.length_c   1.000
_cell.angle_alpha   90.00
_cell.angle_beta   90.00
_cell.angle_gamma   90.00
#
_symmetry.space_group_name_H-M   'P 1'
#
loop_
_entity.id
_entity.type
_entity.pdbx_description
1 polymer ?
#
loop_
_entity_poly.entity_id
_entity_poly.type
_entity_poly.pdbx_seq_one_letter_code
_entity_poly.pdbx_strand_id
1 'polypeptide(L)'
;MLLNVSDDNKRIIFYVFGYLQYPEDSNVQLMMEGLCYGRTDNIVLLDWSKYSNGSYSSVFRNAEKVGSLFAQSMQLLVDSGLDVSRIYIVGHSLGAHIAGFVSKCNAFKIPRITALDPANPVFYLLGCYLTPNDAEWVDVIHTDKGGYGTPTSMGTADYYVNGGTRPQPGCQFLGLPLSKTDLIKDILVKNFESFPNRHGFAEFNDRLLKKNLASLHGEKWRNVRNLLSPSFTSSKMKTMFTLMSECAMDFAKFLSSLPVYERNINMKDVFSKYTNDVIATCAFGIKTNSTKDPMNKIYINAKEASNLSGLRGFKFIFLKTFPRFGRILNIKIVNEYVTRFFEDIIKTTIATRDAEHITRPDMLQLMMDIKDKEGRRELDIDDMTAQAFIFFVAGFETSSTAMSFVAHEIAANPDVQTKLQQEIDNILEESHGEVSYEAINQLEYLDAVINEALRLYPPIPVLERVCEKTFELPSALPNGKSFIVKKGMTFWIPNFAIQRDEKYYNSPEKFDPERFLNDKMHSSSWYMPFGLGPRMCIAYRFAVLEIKILMFHLLTRCDLKFCTKTISPMKFAKHPMIMPENGFWLNIQRRKDMHPVVEYSSVDATISKS
;
A
#
# COMPACT_ATOMS: atom_id res chain seq x y z
N MET A 1 -14.63 40.39 -39.14
CA MET A 1 -14.47 40.92 -37.77
C MET A 1 -13.04 40.75 -37.28
N LEU A 2 -12.45 39.54 -37.29
CA LEU A 2 -11.05 39.33 -36.88
C LEU A 2 -10.02 40.10 -37.73
N LEU A 3 -10.11 40.00 -39.06
CA LEU A 3 -9.20 40.71 -39.98
C LEU A 3 -9.26 42.24 -39.85
N ASN A 4 -10.38 42.77 -39.33
CA ASN A 4 -10.55 44.22 -39.17
C ASN A 4 -9.87 44.76 -37.90
N VAL A 5 -9.46 43.88 -36.98
CA VAL A 5 -8.84 44.25 -35.70
C VAL A 5 -7.40 43.72 -35.57
N SER A 6 -6.93 42.91 -36.51
CA SER A 6 -5.56 42.42 -36.57
C SER A 6 -4.64 43.37 -37.32
N ASP A 7 -3.39 43.49 -36.88
CA ASP A 7 -2.34 44.20 -37.63
C ASP A 7 -1.86 43.34 -38.79
N ASP A 8 -2.00 43.83 -40.02
CA ASP A 8 -1.66 43.13 -41.25
C ASP A 8 -0.17 42.84 -41.44
N ASN A 9 0.70 43.52 -40.69
CA ASN A 9 2.15 43.30 -40.77
C ASN A 9 2.64 42.24 -39.77
N LYS A 10 1.77 41.73 -38.89
CA LYS A 10 2.11 40.80 -37.83
C LYS A 10 1.59 39.40 -38.11
N ARG A 11 2.30 38.38 -37.62
CA ARG A 11 1.76 37.00 -37.65
C ARG A 11 0.54 36.90 -36.74
N ILE A 12 -0.28 35.88 -36.96
CA ILE A 12 -1.43 35.56 -36.12
C ILE A 12 -1.16 34.23 -35.42
N ILE A 13 -1.00 34.30 -34.11
CA ILE A 13 -0.83 33.13 -33.25
C ILE A 13 -2.20 32.71 -32.73
N PHE A 14 -2.65 31.53 -33.16
CA PHE A 14 -3.84 30.89 -32.62
C PHE A 14 -3.43 29.99 -31.45
N TYR A 15 -3.77 30.39 -30.22
CA TYR A 15 -3.51 29.58 -29.04
C TYR A 15 -4.72 28.68 -28.74
N VAL A 16 -4.47 27.38 -28.59
CA VAL A 16 -5.47 26.37 -28.26
C VAL A 16 -5.10 25.69 -26.95
N PHE A 17 -5.89 25.92 -25.91
CA PHE A 17 -5.70 25.30 -24.60
C PHE A 17 -6.18 23.84 -24.56
N GLY A 18 -5.84 23.13 -23.49
CA GLY A 18 -6.02 21.69 -23.33
C GLY A 18 -7.31 21.26 -22.62
N TYR A 19 -7.35 19.99 -22.22
CA TYR A 19 -8.48 19.37 -21.50
C TYR A 19 -8.73 20.03 -20.13
N LEU A 20 -10.00 20.20 -19.76
CA LEU A 20 -10.46 20.85 -18.52
C LEU A 20 -9.99 22.30 -18.32
N GLN A 21 -9.58 22.98 -19.40
CA GLN A 21 -9.17 24.38 -19.34
C GLN A 21 -10.26 25.31 -19.86
N TYR A 22 -10.26 26.53 -19.33
CA TYR A 22 -11.12 27.65 -19.66
C TYR A 22 -10.27 28.89 -19.99
N PRO A 23 -10.76 29.85 -20.80
CA PRO A 23 -10.04 31.08 -21.07
C PRO A 23 -9.55 31.79 -19.82
N GLU A 24 -10.35 31.81 -18.76
CA GLU A 24 -10.08 32.52 -17.52
C GLU A 24 -9.05 31.82 -16.62
N ASP A 25 -8.64 30.60 -16.93
CA ASP A 25 -7.70 29.86 -16.10
C ASP A 25 -6.33 30.53 -16.09
N SER A 26 -5.71 30.61 -14.91
CA SER A 26 -4.47 31.37 -14.70
C SER A 26 -3.32 30.92 -15.60
N ASN A 27 -3.24 29.64 -15.95
CA ASN A 27 -2.22 29.13 -16.86
C ASN A 27 -2.50 29.46 -18.33
N VAL A 28 -3.77 29.51 -18.74
CA VAL A 28 -4.18 29.97 -20.08
C VAL A 28 -3.89 31.45 -20.22
N GLN A 29 -4.23 32.25 -19.19
CA GLN A 29 -3.90 33.67 -19.13
C GLN A 29 -2.39 33.92 -19.14
N LEU A 30 -1.61 33.19 -18.32
CA LEU A 30 -0.15 33.30 -18.30
C LEU A 30 0.47 32.98 -19.66
N MET A 31 -0.03 31.95 -20.36
CA MET A 31 0.41 31.62 -21.71
C MET A 31 0.05 32.72 -22.70
N MET A 32 -1.17 33.27 -22.62
CA MET A 32 -1.59 34.39 -23.47
C MET A 32 -0.75 35.64 -23.23
N GLU A 33 -0.45 35.97 -21.97
CA GLU A 33 0.45 37.07 -21.60
C GLU A 33 1.87 36.84 -22.12
N GLY A 34 2.38 35.61 -21.99
CA GLY A 34 3.69 35.22 -22.51
C GLY A 34 3.78 35.31 -24.03
N LEU A 35 2.72 34.92 -24.75
CA LEU A 35 2.61 35.08 -26.20
C LEU A 35 2.43 36.56 -26.61
N CYS A 36 1.80 37.38 -25.76
CA CYS A 36 1.70 38.83 -25.94
C CYS A 36 3.00 39.57 -25.60
N TYR A 37 4.01 38.90 -25.03
CA TYR A 37 5.25 39.53 -24.58
C TYR A 37 5.96 40.23 -25.75
N GLY A 38 6.23 41.52 -25.60
CA GLY A 38 6.83 42.35 -26.67
C GLY A 38 5.86 42.84 -27.77
N ARG A 39 4.57 42.46 -27.74
CA ARG A 39 3.51 42.88 -28.70
C ARG A 39 3.86 42.67 -30.18
N THR A 40 4.64 41.64 -30.51
CA THR A 40 5.14 41.37 -31.86
C THR A 40 4.13 40.71 -32.78
N ASP A 41 3.11 40.06 -32.22
CA ASP A 41 2.18 39.21 -32.97
C ASP A 41 0.72 39.52 -32.58
N ASN A 42 -0.23 39.18 -33.46
CA ASN A 42 -1.66 39.15 -33.11
C ASN A 42 -1.95 37.82 -32.40
N ILE A 43 -2.55 37.83 -31.22
CA ILE A 43 -2.87 36.60 -30.48
C ILE A 43 -4.38 36.36 -30.49
N VAL A 44 -4.79 35.16 -30.88
CA VAL A 44 -6.19 34.73 -30.94
C VAL A 44 -6.33 33.47 -30.08
N LEU A 45 -7.13 33.55 -29.04
CA LEU A 45 -7.47 32.40 -28.21
C LEU A 45 -8.64 31.64 -28.83
N LEU A 46 -8.48 30.35 -29.10
CA LEU A 46 -9.61 29.50 -29.43
C LEU A 46 -10.31 29.04 -28.15
N ASP A 47 -11.39 29.71 -27.79
CA ASP A 47 -12.25 29.27 -26.68
C ASP A 47 -13.12 28.07 -27.10
N TRP A 48 -12.70 26.88 -26.69
CA TRP A 48 -13.45 25.64 -26.85
C TRP A 48 -13.90 25.06 -25.50
N SER A 49 -13.94 25.88 -24.45
CA SER A 49 -14.22 25.47 -23.06
C SER A 49 -15.52 24.69 -22.89
N LYS A 50 -16.55 25.05 -23.66
CA LYS A 50 -17.83 24.35 -23.72
C LYS A 50 -17.70 22.86 -24.04
N TYR A 51 -16.63 22.46 -24.74
CA TYR A 51 -16.39 21.10 -25.20
C TYR A 51 -15.15 20.46 -24.57
N SER A 52 -14.37 21.21 -23.77
CA SER A 52 -13.14 20.75 -23.12
C SER A 52 -13.37 20.02 -21.79
N ASN A 53 -14.62 19.98 -21.30
CA ASN A 53 -15.02 19.36 -20.04
C ASN A 53 -15.85 18.06 -20.24
N GLY A 54 -15.70 17.09 -19.35
CA GLY A 54 -16.36 15.78 -19.41
C GLY A 54 -15.38 14.62 -19.23
N SER A 55 -15.77 13.38 -19.56
CA SER A 55 -14.82 12.28 -19.56
C SER A 55 -13.81 12.46 -20.70
N TYR A 56 -12.54 12.12 -20.45
CA TYR A 56 -11.47 12.36 -21.39
C TYR A 56 -11.73 11.74 -22.78
N SER A 57 -12.22 10.50 -22.83
CA SER A 57 -12.62 9.84 -24.09
C SER A 57 -13.75 10.57 -24.84
N SER A 58 -14.65 11.26 -24.12
CA SER A 58 -15.67 12.09 -24.74
C SER A 58 -15.10 13.40 -25.26
N VAL A 59 -14.24 14.05 -24.47
CA VAL A 59 -13.63 15.33 -24.84
C VAL A 59 -12.71 15.19 -26.05
N PHE A 60 -12.04 14.06 -26.23
CA PHE A 60 -11.25 13.80 -27.45
C PHE A 60 -12.06 13.72 -28.72
N ARG A 61 -13.19 13.00 -28.67
CA ARG A 61 -14.12 12.98 -29.81
C ARG A 61 -14.66 14.38 -30.10
N ASN A 62 -14.78 15.22 -29.09
CA ASN A 62 -15.11 16.62 -29.29
C ASN A 62 -13.93 17.40 -29.90
N ALA A 63 -12.69 17.15 -29.47
CA ALA A 63 -11.49 17.80 -29.96
C ALA A 63 -11.28 17.60 -31.47
N GLU A 64 -11.54 16.39 -31.99
CA GLU A 64 -11.56 16.12 -33.43
C GLU A 64 -12.57 17.01 -34.17
N LYS A 65 -13.80 17.09 -33.66
CA LYS A 65 -14.86 17.94 -34.24
C LYS A 65 -14.51 19.44 -34.14
N VAL A 66 -13.94 19.86 -33.03
CA VAL A 66 -13.47 21.24 -32.81
C VAL A 66 -12.35 21.57 -33.80
N GLY A 67 -11.41 20.65 -34.04
CA GLY A 67 -10.37 20.80 -35.05
C GLY A 67 -10.94 21.00 -36.46
N SER A 68 -11.96 20.22 -36.84
CA SER A 68 -12.64 20.37 -38.13
C SER A 68 -13.37 21.72 -38.28
N LEU A 69 -14.08 22.17 -37.24
CA LEU A 69 -14.74 23.48 -37.23
C LEU A 69 -13.74 24.64 -37.25
N PHE A 70 -12.61 24.47 -36.55
CA PHE A 70 -11.55 25.45 -36.54
C PHE A 70 -10.85 25.55 -37.90
N ALA A 71 -10.61 24.42 -38.58
CA ALA A 71 -10.15 24.40 -39.97
C ALA A 71 -11.09 25.18 -40.91
N GLN A 72 -12.39 24.91 -40.86
CA GLN A 72 -13.39 25.66 -41.66
C GLN A 72 -13.34 27.17 -41.38
N SER A 73 -13.18 27.55 -40.11
CA SER A 73 -13.07 28.96 -39.72
C SER A 73 -11.79 29.60 -40.27
N MET A 74 -10.69 28.87 -40.32
CA MET A 74 -9.43 29.35 -40.91
C MET A 74 -9.51 29.47 -42.43
N GLN A 75 -10.16 28.51 -43.11
CA GLN A 75 -10.39 28.59 -44.54
C GLN A 75 -11.19 29.86 -44.90
N LEU A 76 -12.24 30.17 -44.13
CA LEU A 76 -13.00 31.41 -44.32
C LEU A 76 -12.15 32.68 -44.14
N LEU A 77 -11.18 32.67 -43.22
CA LEU A 77 -10.25 33.79 -43.05
C LEU A 77 -9.31 33.93 -44.25
N VAL A 78 -8.77 32.82 -44.75
CA VAL A 78 -7.89 32.79 -45.94
C VAL A 78 -8.66 33.25 -47.18
N ASP A 79 -9.87 32.74 -47.39
CA ASP A 79 -10.76 33.16 -48.49
C ASP A 79 -11.12 34.65 -48.39
N SER A 80 -11.12 35.21 -47.18
CA SER A 80 -11.34 36.64 -46.90
C SER A 80 -10.05 37.48 -46.98
N GLY A 81 -8.92 36.90 -47.38
CA GLY A 81 -7.66 37.61 -47.61
C GLY A 81 -6.57 37.44 -46.54
N LEU A 82 -6.71 36.50 -45.59
CA LEU A 82 -5.62 36.17 -44.68
C LEU A 82 -4.48 35.47 -45.42
N ASP A 83 -3.29 36.05 -45.42
CA ASP A 83 -2.09 35.39 -45.93
C ASP A 83 -1.72 34.19 -45.03
N VAL A 84 -1.69 33.00 -45.65
CA VAL A 84 -1.36 31.73 -45.01
C VAL A 84 0.00 31.77 -44.33
N SER A 85 0.99 32.48 -44.89
CA SER A 85 2.36 32.56 -44.35
C SER A 85 2.43 33.16 -42.94
N ARG A 86 1.38 33.90 -42.55
CA ARG A 86 1.26 34.58 -41.26
C ARG A 86 0.67 33.70 -40.16
N ILE A 87 0.23 32.49 -40.49
CA ILE A 87 -0.49 31.61 -39.56
C ILE A 87 0.50 30.81 -38.69
N TYR A 88 0.28 30.85 -37.38
CA TYR A 88 1.03 30.06 -36.41
C TYR A 88 0.05 29.50 -35.36
N ILE A 89 0.07 28.19 -35.11
CA ILE A 89 -0.77 27.57 -34.08
C ILE A 89 0.09 27.12 -32.90
N VAL A 90 -0.31 27.48 -31.69
CA VAL A 90 0.28 27.00 -30.44
C VAL A 90 -0.76 26.18 -29.70
N GLY A 91 -0.50 24.88 -29.50
CA GLY A 91 -1.45 23.97 -28.86
C GLY A 91 -0.88 23.41 -27.57
N HIS A 92 -1.61 23.49 -26.46
CA HIS A 92 -1.23 22.87 -25.18
C HIS A 92 -2.02 21.58 -24.92
N SER A 93 -1.33 20.50 -24.52
CA SER A 93 -1.97 19.23 -24.15
C SER A 93 -2.88 18.72 -25.28
N LEU A 94 -4.18 18.55 -25.04
CA LEU A 94 -5.14 18.14 -26.07
C LEU A 94 -5.28 19.18 -27.21
N GLY A 95 -5.02 20.46 -26.93
CA GLY A 95 -4.97 21.53 -27.93
C GLY A 95 -3.88 21.32 -28.98
N ALA A 96 -2.78 20.63 -28.66
CA ALA A 96 -1.77 20.22 -29.63
C ALA A 96 -2.33 19.25 -30.67
N HIS A 97 -3.19 18.31 -30.23
CA HIS A 97 -3.86 17.39 -31.15
C HIS A 97 -4.94 18.10 -31.97
N ILE A 98 -5.67 19.07 -31.39
CA ILE A 98 -6.58 19.96 -32.13
C ILE A 98 -5.82 20.68 -33.25
N ALA A 99 -4.64 21.24 -32.99
CA ALA A 99 -3.80 21.85 -34.01
C ALA A 99 -3.43 20.87 -35.14
N GLY A 100 -3.10 19.63 -34.80
CA GLY A 100 -2.87 18.56 -35.78
C GLY A 100 -4.12 18.23 -36.61
N PHE A 101 -5.31 18.19 -35.99
CA PHE A 101 -6.57 17.98 -36.70
C PHE A 101 -6.89 19.10 -37.67
N VAL A 102 -6.66 20.35 -37.29
CA VAL A 102 -6.88 21.52 -38.14
C VAL A 102 -6.12 21.39 -39.45
N SER A 103 -4.85 21.03 -39.38
CA SER A 103 -4.02 20.84 -40.57
C SER A 103 -4.53 19.73 -41.49
N LYS A 104 -4.96 18.61 -40.90
CA LYS A 104 -5.53 17.48 -41.66
C LYS A 104 -6.86 17.82 -42.35
N CYS A 105 -7.57 18.83 -41.85
CA CYS A 105 -8.88 19.26 -42.38
C CYS A 105 -8.82 20.52 -43.26
N ASN A 106 -7.67 21.19 -43.37
CA ASN A 106 -7.51 22.40 -44.19
C ASN A 106 -7.02 22.07 -45.61
N ALA A 107 -7.37 22.94 -46.56
CA ALA A 107 -6.91 22.83 -47.95
C ALA A 107 -5.49 23.39 -48.18
N PHE A 108 -4.92 24.06 -47.18
CA PHE A 108 -3.58 24.64 -47.21
C PHE A 108 -2.72 24.12 -46.06
N LYS A 109 -1.40 24.16 -46.25
CA LYS A 109 -0.43 23.75 -45.24
C LYS A 109 -0.25 24.84 -44.19
N ILE A 110 -0.32 24.48 -42.92
CA ILE A 110 0.00 25.41 -41.82
C ILE A 110 1.51 25.64 -41.79
N PRO A 111 2.02 26.88 -41.78
CA PRO A 111 3.47 27.13 -41.73
C PRO A 111 4.13 26.60 -40.46
N ARG A 112 3.54 26.86 -39.29
CA ARG A 112 4.14 26.46 -38.02
C ARG A 112 3.12 25.99 -36.99
N ILE A 113 3.46 24.90 -36.30
CA ILE A 113 2.79 24.44 -35.08
C ILE A 113 3.83 24.31 -33.96
N THR A 114 3.53 24.87 -32.79
CA THR A 114 4.26 24.58 -31.56
C THR A 114 3.35 23.85 -30.60
N ALA A 115 3.76 22.65 -30.24
CA ALA A 115 3.00 21.74 -29.42
C ALA A 115 3.61 21.69 -28.02
N LEU A 116 2.89 22.25 -27.06
CA LEU A 116 3.29 22.33 -25.67
C LEU A 116 2.73 21.12 -24.92
N ASP A 117 3.62 20.19 -24.60
CA ASP A 117 3.35 18.97 -23.84
C ASP A 117 2.12 18.18 -24.34
N PRO A 118 2.17 17.62 -25.57
CA PRO A 118 1.01 16.96 -26.17
C PRO A 118 0.54 15.77 -25.34
N ALA A 119 -0.78 15.62 -25.20
CA ALA A 119 -1.32 14.62 -24.28
C ALA A 119 -1.09 13.16 -24.74
N ASN A 120 -0.90 12.24 -23.77
CA ASN A 120 -0.45 10.86 -23.97
C ASN A 120 -1.51 9.90 -24.59
N PRO A 121 -1.12 8.96 -25.46
CA PRO A 121 -1.99 7.90 -26.03
C PRO A 121 -2.68 6.94 -25.05
N VAL A 122 -2.22 6.76 -23.80
CA VAL A 122 -2.83 5.81 -22.83
C VAL A 122 -4.32 6.09 -22.57
N PHE A 123 -4.77 7.30 -22.88
CA PHE A 123 -6.14 7.73 -22.70
C PHE A 123 -7.02 7.66 -23.98
N TYR A 124 -6.44 7.27 -25.13
CA TYR A 124 -7.12 7.20 -26.44
C TYR A 124 -6.69 5.95 -27.24
N LEU A 125 -7.46 4.87 -27.14
CA LEU A 125 -7.20 3.60 -27.85
C LEU A 125 -7.38 3.66 -29.39
N LEU A 126 -7.95 4.73 -29.94
CA LEU A 126 -8.22 4.90 -31.37
C LEU A 126 -7.78 6.30 -31.80
N GLY A 127 -6.88 6.36 -32.77
CA GLY A 127 -5.97 7.49 -32.98
C GLY A 127 -6.59 8.84 -33.37
N CYS A 128 -5.80 9.88 -33.12
CA CYS A 128 -5.28 10.82 -34.10
C CYS A 128 -4.30 11.71 -33.34
N TYR A 129 -3.03 11.61 -33.68
CA TYR A 129 -1.94 12.28 -33.00
C TYR A 129 -1.41 13.40 -33.92
N LEU A 130 -0.93 14.49 -33.32
CA LEU A 130 -0.10 15.45 -34.03
C LEU A 130 1.07 14.70 -34.70
N THR A 131 1.39 15.04 -35.95
CA THR A 131 2.52 14.45 -36.69
C THR A 131 3.46 15.54 -37.19
N PRO A 132 4.73 15.19 -37.52
CA PRO A 132 5.68 16.14 -38.10
C PRO A 132 5.19 16.74 -39.44
N ASN A 133 4.26 16.04 -40.11
CA ASN A 133 3.68 16.45 -41.38
C ASN A 133 2.42 17.31 -41.21
N ASP A 134 2.02 17.69 -40.01
CA ASP A 134 0.86 18.55 -39.81
C ASP A 134 1.20 20.05 -39.98
N ALA A 135 2.46 20.43 -40.21
CA ALA A 135 2.85 21.79 -40.61
C ALA A 135 4.09 21.76 -41.50
N GLU A 136 4.52 22.91 -42.04
CA GLU A 136 5.86 23.02 -42.63
C GLU A 136 6.94 22.82 -41.56
N TRP A 137 6.67 23.30 -40.34
CA TRP A 137 7.49 23.04 -39.16
C TRP A 137 6.65 22.77 -37.92
N VAL A 138 6.87 21.61 -37.29
CA VAL A 138 6.26 21.25 -36.00
C VAL A 138 7.36 21.17 -34.95
N ASP A 139 7.34 22.06 -33.97
CA ASP A 139 8.20 21.92 -32.78
C ASP A 139 7.38 21.50 -31.56
N VAL A 140 7.93 20.57 -30.78
CA VAL A 140 7.25 20.01 -29.61
C VAL A 140 8.10 20.23 -28.37
N ILE A 141 7.50 20.78 -27.33
CA ILE A 141 8.16 20.98 -26.04
C ILE A 141 7.57 19.99 -25.05
N HIS A 142 8.35 18.99 -24.64
CA HIS A 142 7.96 17.96 -23.69
C HIS A 142 8.37 18.37 -22.28
N THR A 143 7.40 18.46 -21.37
CA THR A 143 7.62 18.83 -19.97
C THR A 143 7.11 17.78 -18.98
N ASP A 144 6.24 16.85 -19.41
CA ASP A 144 5.70 15.73 -18.62
C ASP A 144 5.66 14.40 -19.41
N LYS A 145 6.84 13.89 -19.79
CA LYS A 145 7.01 12.65 -20.55
C LYS A 145 6.48 11.44 -19.76
N GLY A 146 5.43 10.80 -20.27
CA GLY A 146 4.93 9.51 -19.76
C GLY A 146 3.97 9.62 -18.57
N GLY A 147 3.77 10.81 -18.01
CA GLY A 147 2.69 11.12 -17.05
C GLY A 147 1.38 11.40 -17.79
N TYR A 148 1.09 12.67 -18.02
CA TYR A 148 -0.01 13.12 -18.86
C TYR A 148 0.42 13.44 -20.29
N GLY A 149 1.69 13.83 -20.50
CA GLY A 149 2.30 14.08 -21.80
C GLY A 149 2.82 12.81 -22.48
N THR A 150 2.87 12.83 -23.81
CA THR A 150 3.38 11.71 -24.61
C THR A 150 4.90 11.56 -24.46
N PRO A 151 5.43 10.33 -24.32
CA PRO A 151 6.87 10.10 -24.35
C PRO A 151 7.47 10.04 -25.76
N THR A 152 6.62 10.05 -26.78
CA THR A 152 6.97 9.82 -28.18
C THR A 152 7.29 11.12 -28.89
N SER A 153 8.40 11.13 -29.64
CA SER A 153 8.73 12.23 -30.57
C SER A 153 7.66 12.35 -31.65
N MET A 154 7.17 13.57 -31.89
CA MET A 154 6.11 13.79 -32.89
C MET A 154 6.23 15.10 -33.66
N GLY A 155 7.28 15.89 -33.41
CA GLY A 155 7.59 17.09 -34.18
C GLY A 155 8.59 16.83 -35.29
N THR A 156 8.77 17.85 -36.13
CA THR A 156 10.00 18.01 -36.91
C THR A 156 11.21 18.19 -35.99
N ALA A 157 11.00 18.84 -34.83
CA ALA A 157 11.95 18.91 -33.74
C ALA A 157 11.23 18.76 -32.39
N ASP A 158 11.82 17.99 -31.47
CA ASP A 158 11.30 17.78 -30.13
C ASP A 158 12.34 18.23 -29.10
N TYR A 159 11.93 19.05 -28.15
CA TYR A 159 12.75 19.52 -27.03
C TYR A 159 12.21 18.97 -25.72
N TYR A 160 13.02 18.17 -25.04
CA TYR A 160 12.68 17.56 -23.76
C TYR A 160 13.27 18.38 -22.63
N VAL A 161 12.50 19.31 -22.09
CA VAL A 161 12.94 20.19 -21.01
C VAL A 161 13.29 19.33 -19.80
N ASN A 162 14.54 19.40 -19.32
CA ASN A 162 15.04 18.54 -18.23
C ASN A 162 14.74 17.03 -18.44
N GLY A 163 14.89 16.55 -19.68
CA GLY A 163 14.60 15.17 -20.06
C GLY A 163 13.12 14.84 -20.19
N GLY A 164 12.23 15.83 -20.10
CA GLY A 164 10.78 15.66 -20.02
C GLY A 164 10.33 15.17 -18.64
N THR A 165 11.21 15.19 -17.65
CA THR A 165 10.96 14.63 -16.31
C THR A 165 10.08 15.56 -15.49
N ARG A 166 9.08 15.00 -14.80
CA ARG A 166 8.22 15.74 -13.88
C ARG A 166 8.79 15.75 -12.45
N PRO A 167 8.70 16.87 -11.70
CA PRO A 167 8.27 18.19 -12.16
C PRO A 167 9.43 18.90 -12.87
N GLN A 168 9.09 19.80 -13.79
CA GLN A 168 10.10 20.73 -14.30
C GLN A 168 10.60 21.63 -13.14
N PRO A 169 11.89 22.02 -13.09
CA PRO A 169 12.42 22.96 -12.12
C PRO A 169 11.58 24.25 -12.08
N GLY A 170 11.13 24.62 -10.88
CA GLY A 170 10.23 25.76 -10.68
C GLY A 170 8.74 25.46 -10.88
N CYS A 171 8.37 24.33 -11.49
CA CYS A 171 6.99 23.87 -11.55
C CYS A 171 6.63 23.06 -10.29
N GLN A 172 5.46 23.37 -9.72
CA GLN A 172 4.91 22.56 -8.64
C GLN A 172 4.28 21.30 -9.25
N PHE A 173 4.54 20.14 -8.65
CA PHE A 173 4.08 18.83 -9.13
C PHE A 173 2.55 18.82 -9.30
N LEU A 174 2.03 18.84 -10.53
CA LEU A 174 0.59 18.82 -10.80
C LEU A 174 0.11 17.36 -10.89
N GLY A 175 0.02 16.77 -9.70
CA GLY A 175 -0.63 15.51 -9.40
C GLY A 175 -0.28 15.17 -7.97
N LEU A 176 -1.26 15.40 -7.12
CA LEU A 176 -1.22 15.26 -5.66
C LEU A 176 0.04 15.81 -4.97
N PRO A 177 0.23 17.14 -4.95
CA PRO A 177 0.69 17.77 -3.72
C PRO A 177 -0.52 17.81 -2.77
N LEU A 178 -0.67 16.78 -1.95
CA LEU A 178 -1.42 16.93 -0.72
C LEU A 178 -0.64 17.89 0.18
N SER A 179 -0.94 19.19 0.03
CA SER A 179 -0.80 20.30 0.96
C SER A 179 0.57 20.54 1.62
N LYS A 180 0.81 21.79 2.02
CA LYS A 180 1.82 22.18 3.03
C LYS A 180 1.64 21.42 4.37
N THR A 181 0.52 20.70 4.51
CA THR A 181 0.18 19.74 5.57
C THR A 181 0.06 18.34 5.00
N ASP A 182 0.82 17.43 5.56
CA ASP A 182 0.74 15.99 5.36
C ASP A 182 -0.70 15.46 5.62
N LEU A 183 -1.50 15.29 4.57
CA LEU A 183 -2.91 14.88 4.69
C LEU A 183 -3.04 13.52 5.39
N ILE A 184 -2.06 12.63 5.24
CA ILE A 184 -2.04 11.34 5.94
C ILE A 184 -1.99 11.60 7.45
N LYS A 185 -1.10 12.47 7.93
CA LYS A 185 -1.09 12.90 9.34
C LYS A 185 -2.35 13.65 9.73
N ASP A 186 -2.91 14.48 8.85
CA ASP A 186 -4.12 15.24 9.16
C ASP A 186 -5.32 14.30 9.38
N ILE A 187 -5.48 13.24 8.59
CA ILE A 187 -6.57 12.26 8.72
C ILE A 187 -6.29 11.24 9.84
N LEU A 188 -5.08 10.68 9.89
CA LEU A 188 -4.77 9.57 10.80
C LEU A 188 -4.44 10.01 12.23
N VAL A 189 -3.95 11.25 12.41
CA VAL A 189 -3.42 11.74 13.67
C VAL A 189 -4.14 13.00 14.15
N LYS A 190 -4.04 14.12 13.40
CA LYS A 190 -4.45 15.44 13.90
C LYS A 190 -5.97 15.56 14.06
N ASN A 191 -6.73 15.13 13.05
CA ASN A 191 -8.19 15.21 13.04
C ASN A 191 -8.84 13.86 13.37
N PHE A 192 -8.24 13.10 14.29
CA PHE A 192 -8.72 11.77 14.65
C PHE A 192 -10.20 11.75 15.07
N GLU A 193 -10.69 12.79 15.75
CA GLU A 193 -12.11 12.87 16.15
C GLU A 193 -13.09 12.91 14.97
N SER A 194 -12.65 13.41 13.82
CA SER A 194 -13.44 13.41 12.58
C SER A 194 -13.35 12.07 11.85
N PHE A 195 -12.29 11.30 12.10
CA PHE A 195 -11.98 10.03 11.44
C PHE A 195 -11.68 8.87 12.43
N PRO A 196 -12.50 8.62 13.46
CA PRO A 196 -12.14 7.67 14.53
C PRO A 196 -12.39 6.21 14.15
N ASN A 197 -13.22 5.97 13.13
CA ASN A 197 -13.79 4.66 12.82
C ASN A 197 -13.27 4.07 11.50
N ARG A 198 -13.52 2.77 11.34
CA ARG A 198 -13.25 1.97 10.14
C ARG A 198 -14.55 1.27 9.76
N HIS A 199 -14.82 1.00 8.48
CA HIS A 199 -15.99 0.18 8.15
C HIS A 199 -15.84 -1.24 8.70
N GLY A 200 -14.63 -1.81 8.60
CA GLY A 200 -14.28 -3.10 9.18
C GLY A 200 -15.34 -4.16 8.86
N PHE A 201 -15.75 -4.89 9.89
CA PHE A 201 -16.81 -5.90 9.81
C PHE A 201 -18.02 -5.52 10.69
N ALA A 202 -18.16 -4.25 11.08
CA ALA A 202 -19.19 -3.79 12.02
C ALA A 202 -20.62 -4.06 11.52
N GLU A 203 -20.81 -4.04 10.20
CA GLU A 203 -22.11 -4.26 9.56
C GLU A 203 -22.43 -5.75 9.28
N PHE A 204 -21.50 -6.67 9.56
CA PHE A 204 -21.64 -8.10 9.24
C PHE A 204 -22.44 -8.84 10.34
N ASN A 205 -22.99 -10.00 10.02
CA ASN A 205 -23.74 -10.83 10.98
C ASN A 205 -22.86 -11.74 11.85
N ASP A 206 -21.57 -11.83 11.54
CA ASP A 206 -20.61 -12.60 12.31
C ASP A 206 -20.29 -11.91 13.64
N ARG A 207 -20.75 -12.47 14.77
CA ARG A 207 -20.47 -11.93 16.12
C ARG A 207 -18.98 -11.76 16.39
N LEU A 208 -18.15 -12.73 15.97
CA LEU A 208 -16.70 -12.69 16.12
C LEU A 208 -16.04 -11.57 15.31
N LEU A 209 -16.58 -11.24 14.12
CA LEU A 209 -16.03 -10.18 13.28
C LEU A 209 -16.54 -8.80 13.69
N LYS A 210 -17.81 -8.69 14.08
CA LYS A 210 -18.47 -7.42 14.43
C LYS A 210 -18.02 -6.85 15.78
N LYS A 211 -17.88 -7.70 16.80
CA LYS A 211 -17.62 -7.26 18.19
C LYS A 211 -16.13 -7.04 18.51
N ASN A 212 -15.23 -7.35 17.58
CA ASN A 212 -13.80 -7.29 17.85
C ASN A 212 -13.18 -5.89 17.71
N LEU A 213 -12.02 -5.68 18.33
CA LEU A 213 -11.30 -4.41 18.41
C LEU A 213 -11.09 -3.71 17.05
N ALA A 214 -10.88 -4.47 15.97
CA ALA A 214 -10.67 -3.89 14.64
C ALA A 214 -11.96 -3.29 14.05
N SER A 215 -13.13 -3.82 14.43
CA SER A 215 -14.45 -3.41 13.96
C SER A 215 -15.18 -2.46 14.90
N LEU A 216 -14.83 -2.42 16.19
CA LEU A 216 -15.49 -1.55 17.17
C LEU A 216 -15.34 -0.06 16.79
N HIS A 217 -16.36 0.73 17.15
CA HIS A 217 -16.46 2.17 16.90
C HIS A 217 -16.54 2.98 18.20
N GLY A 218 -16.15 4.25 18.13
CA GLY A 218 -16.31 5.23 19.21
C GLY A 218 -15.74 4.81 20.56
N GLU A 219 -16.47 5.11 21.63
CA GLU A 219 -16.04 4.82 23.01
C GLU A 219 -15.87 3.32 23.29
N LYS A 220 -16.67 2.44 22.67
CA LYS A 220 -16.48 0.98 22.81
C LYS A 220 -15.10 0.55 22.33
N TRP A 221 -14.67 1.06 21.19
CA TRP A 221 -13.31 0.80 20.70
C TRP A 221 -12.26 1.38 21.63
N ARG A 222 -12.47 2.62 22.11
CA ARG A 222 -11.51 3.30 23.00
C ARG A 222 -11.30 2.51 24.30
N ASN A 223 -12.39 2.07 24.93
CA ASN A 223 -12.36 1.28 26.16
C ASN A 223 -11.66 -0.06 25.95
N VAL A 224 -12.05 -0.83 24.93
CA VAL A 224 -11.42 -2.13 24.63
C VAL A 224 -9.95 -1.97 24.21
N ARG A 225 -9.59 -0.91 23.48
CA ARG A 225 -8.19 -0.65 23.14
C ARG A 225 -7.35 -0.34 24.38
N ASN A 226 -7.84 0.54 25.24
CA ASN A 226 -7.15 0.92 26.48
C ASN A 226 -6.97 -0.29 27.40
N LEU A 227 -8.00 -1.13 27.50
CA LEU A 227 -7.95 -2.40 28.25
C LEU A 227 -6.85 -3.33 27.75
N LEU A 228 -6.73 -3.51 26.44
CA LEU A 228 -5.86 -4.55 25.87
C LEU A 228 -4.41 -4.07 25.68
N SER A 229 -4.18 -2.75 25.66
CA SER A 229 -2.85 -2.15 25.46
C SER A 229 -1.80 -2.61 26.49
N PRO A 230 -2.10 -2.77 27.80
CA PRO A 230 -1.20 -3.34 28.79
C PRO A 230 -0.59 -4.72 28.44
N SER A 231 -1.25 -5.50 27.58
CA SER A 231 -0.74 -6.80 27.11
C SER A 231 0.58 -6.68 26.34
N PHE A 232 0.88 -5.50 25.79
CA PHE A 232 2.03 -5.22 24.93
C PHE A 232 3.08 -4.31 25.59
N THR A 233 3.08 -4.25 26.93
CA THR A 233 4.12 -3.56 27.71
C THR A 233 5.45 -4.32 27.67
N SER A 234 6.57 -3.64 27.90
CA SER A 234 7.90 -4.25 27.82
C SER A 234 8.06 -5.47 28.75
N SER A 235 7.49 -5.40 29.96
CA SER A 235 7.49 -6.54 30.90
C SER A 235 6.77 -7.76 30.34
N LYS A 236 5.58 -7.59 29.74
CA LYS A 236 4.83 -8.69 29.11
C LYS A 236 5.53 -9.21 27.87
N MET A 237 6.13 -8.34 27.06
CA MET A 237 6.94 -8.75 25.90
C MET A 237 8.14 -9.60 26.30
N LYS A 238 8.80 -9.29 27.43
CA LYS A 238 9.90 -10.12 27.95
C LYS A 238 9.43 -11.51 28.42
N THR A 239 8.23 -11.64 28.98
CA THR A 239 7.65 -12.95 29.28
C THR A 239 7.29 -13.73 28.01
N MET A 240 6.67 -13.06 27.03
CA MET A 240 6.30 -13.68 25.76
C MET A 240 7.53 -14.06 24.93
N PHE A 241 8.62 -13.32 25.04
CA PHE A 241 9.90 -13.63 24.39
C PHE A 241 10.36 -15.06 24.68
N THR A 242 10.30 -15.51 25.94
CA THR A 242 10.69 -16.88 26.31
C THR A 242 9.85 -17.91 25.55
N LEU A 243 8.53 -17.72 25.52
CA LEU A 243 7.60 -18.62 24.82
C LEU A 243 7.82 -18.63 23.30
N MET A 244 8.02 -17.45 22.70
CA MET A 244 8.32 -17.29 21.28
C MET A 244 9.65 -17.96 20.92
N SER A 245 10.69 -17.75 21.74
CA SER A 245 12.03 -18.29 21.53
C SER A 245 12.04 -19.81 21.61
N GLU A 246 11.30 -20.41 22.57
CA GLU A 246 11.11 -21.86 22.62
C GLU A 246 10.49 -22.39 21.32
N CYS A 247 9.40 -21.77 20.85
CA CYS A 247 8.74 -22.17 19.61
C CYS A 247 9.68 -22.02 18.40
N ALA A 248 10.43 -20.91 18.32
CA ALA A 248 11.32 -20.61 17.20
C ALA A 248 12.52 -21.54 17.15
N MET A 249 13.09 -21.87 18.30
CA MET A 249 14.19 -22.82 18.40
C MET A 249 13.76 -24.21 17.95
N ASP A 250 12.61 -24.71 18.42
CA ASP A 250 12.08 -26.01 18.01
C ASP A 250 11.76 -26.05 16.51
N PHE A 251 11.19 -24.96 15.99
CA PHE A 251 10.88 -24.79 14.57
C PHE A 251 12.14 -24.76 13.69
N ALA A 252 13.15 -23.99 14.06
CA ALA A 252 14.41 -23.90 13.33
C ALA A 252 15.19 -25.23 13.38
N LYS A 253 15.20 -25.92 14.54
CA LYS A 253 15.77 -27.27 14.66
C LYS A 253 15.08 -28.23 13.69
N PHE A 254 13.75 -28.25 13.67
CA PHE A 254 12.98 -29.06 12.73
C PHE A 254 13.40 -28.79 11.28
N LEU A 255 13.37 -27.53 10.83
CA LEU A 255 13.74 -27.17 9.45
C LEU A 255 15.19 -27.54 9.11
N SER A 256 16.14 -27.33 10.03
CA SER A 256 17.55 -27.66 9.81
C SER A 256 17.82 -29.18 9.72
N SER A 257 16.89 -29.99 10.26
CA SER A 257 16.98 -31.45 10.27
C SER A 257 16.31 -32.12 9.07
N LEU A 258 15.66 -31.36 8.19
CA LEU A 258 14.93 -31.92 7.05
C LEU A 258 15.86 -32.63 6.06
N PRO A 259 15.44 -33.80 5.53
CA PRO A 259 16.19 -34.50 4.51
C PRO A 259 16.21 -33.68 3.22
N VAL A 260 17.25 -33.87 2.40
CA VAL A 260 17.52 -33.03 1.22
C VAL A 260 16.31 -32.91 0.28
N TYR A 261 15.55 -33.99 0.10
CA TYR A 261 14.39 -34.02 -0.79
C TYR A 261 13.16 -33.25 -0.27
N GLU A 262 13.13 -32.88 1.02
CA GLU A 262 12.04 -32.09 1.65
C GLU A 262 12.40 -30.62 1.84
N ARG A 263 13.60 -30.18 1.43
CA ARG A 263 14.10 -28.81 1.69
C ARG A 263 13.45 -27.74 0.82
N ASN A 264 12.76 -28.11 -0.26
CA ASN A 264 11.98 -27.19 -1.08
C ASN A 264 10.60 -26.99 -0.46
N ILE A 265 10.41 -25.89 0.25
CA ILE A 265 9.27 -25.66 1.14
C ILE A 265 8.56 -24.37 0.74
N ASN A 266 7.23 -24.39 0.77
CA ASN A 266 6.43 -23.17 0.74
C ASN A 266 6.47 -22.52 2.13
N MET A 267 7.18 -21.40 2.25
CA MET A 267 7.43 -20.75 3.54
C MET A 267 6.15 -20.32 4.26
N LYS A 268 5.09 -19.94 3.52
CA LYS A 268 3.81 -19.59 4.12
C LYS A 268 3.16 -20.76 4.88
N ASP A 269 3.30 -21.98 4.37
CA ASP A 269 2.73 -23.17 5.01
C ASP A 269 3.45 -23.54 6.32
N VAL A 270 4.76 -23.32 6.40
CA VAL A 270 5.53 -23.61 7.62
C VAL A 270 5.50 -22.44 8.61
N PHE A 271 5.62 -21.19 8.15
CA PHE A 271 5.52 -20.03 9.03
C PHE A 271 4.12 -19.87 9.63
N SER A 272 3.05 -20.26 8.92
CA SER A 272 1.71 -20.29 9.52
C SER A 272 1.60 -21.28 10.69
N LYS A 273 2.34 -22.39 10.68
CA LYS A 273 2.38 -23.33 11.81
C LYS A 273 3.11 -22.73 13.01
N TYR A 274 4.23 -22.05 12.75
CA TYR A 274 4.98 -21.32 13.79
C TYR A 274 4.13 -20.22 14.43
N THR A 275 3.53 -19.32 13.63
CA THR A 275 2.73 -18.21 14.17
C THR A 275 1.48 -18.71 14.90
N ASN A 276 0.90 -19.84 14.47
CA ASN A 276 -0.16 -20.53 15.21
C ASN A 276 0.30 -20.95 16.61
N ASP A 277 1.45 -21.62 16.71
CA ASP A 277 1.97 -22.09 17.99
C ASP A 277 2.33 -20.92 18.93
N VAL A 278 2.93 -19.86 18.38
CA VAL A 278 3.25 -18.63 19.13
C VAL A 278 1.99 -17.95 19.66
N ILE A 279 0.98 -17.72 18.82
CA ILE A 279 -0.23 -17.03 19.28
C ILE A 279 -1.05 -17.90 20.24
N ALA A 280 -1.10 -19.22 20.02
CA ALA A 280 -1.76 -20.17 20.94
C ALA A 280 -1.10 -20.15 22.32
N THR A 281 0.23 -20.17 22.40
CA THR A 281 0.92 -20.15 23.69
C THR A 281 0.87 -18.77 24.35
N CYS A 282 1.16 -17.68 23.62
CA CYS A 282 1.27 -16.34 24.20
C CYS A 282 -0.09 -15.70 24.55
N ALA A 283 -1.12 -15.90 23.72
CA ALA A 283 -2.42 -15.26 23.94
C ALA A 283 -3.41 -16.16 24.70
N PHE A 284 -3.31 -17.48 24.54
CA PHE A 284 -4.27 -18.44 25.13
C PHE A 284 -3.65 -19.34 26.20
N GLY A 285 -2.31 -19.36 26.32
CA GLY A 285 -1.63 -20.27 27.23
C GLY A 285 -1.75 -21.75 26.84
N ILE A 286 -2.02 -22.03 25.56
CA ILE A 286 -2.18 -23.38 25.01
C ILE A 286 -0.91 -23.75 24.24
N LYS A 287 -0.21 -24.79 24.70
CA LYS A 287 0.95 -25.32 23.99
C LYS A 287 0.50 -26.24 22.86
N THR A 288 0.85 -25.87 21.63
CA THR A 288 0.66 -26.71 20.44
C THR A 288 2.01 -26.96 19.76
N ASN A 289 2.06 -27.97 18.89
CA ASN A 289 3.18 -28.17 17.99
C ASN A 289 2.65 -28.46 16.59
N SER A 290 2.26 -27.40 15.88
CA SER A 290 1.61 -27.48 14.57
C SER A 290 2.53 -27.99 13.47
N THR A 291 3.83 -28.02 13.74
CA THR A 291 4.83 -28.61 12.84
C THR A 291 4.79 -30.13 12.90
N LYS A 292 4.70 -30.72 14.10
CA LYS A 292 4.60 -32.18 14.30
C LYS A 292 3.17 -32.71 14.18
N ASP A 293 2.19 -31.94 14.63
CA ASP A 293 0.76 -32.24 14.51
C ASP A 293 0.07 -31.19 13.62
N PRO A 294 0.19 -31.32 12.28
CA PRO A 294 -0.41 -30.37 11.34
C PRO A 294 -1.94 -30.45 11.29
N MET A 295 -2.56 -31.41 11.99
CA MET A 295 -4.01 -31.59 12.06
C MET A 295 -4.60 -31.14 13.39
N ASN A 296 -3.82 -30.46 14.22
CA ASN A 296 -4.33 -29.91 15.46
C ASN A 296 -5.49 -28.93 15.20
N LYS A 297 -6.52 -29.00 16.04
CA LYS A 297 -7.78 -28.25 15.84
C LYS A 297 -7.55 -26.74 15.82
N ILE A 298 -6.59 -26.22 16.57
CA ILE A 298 -6.29 -24.78 16.61
C ILE A 298 -5.83 -24.31 15.22
N TYR A 299 -4.86 -25.00 14.63
CA TYR A 299 -4.33 -24.68 13.30
C TYR A 299 -5.36 -24.84 12.17
N ILE A 300 -6.16 -25.92 12.19
CA ILE A 300 -7.23 -26.12 11.20
C ILE A 300 -8.24 -24.98 11.28
N ASN A 301 -8.72 -24.66 12.49
CA ASN A 301 -9.67 -23.56 12.66
C ASN A 301 -9.04 -22.19 12.29
N ALA A 302 -7.72 -22.01 12.47
CA ALA A 302 -6.97 -20.84 12.02
C ALA A 302 -7.02 -20.66 10.51
N LYS A 303 -6.60 -21.69 9.77
CA LYS A 303 -6.62 -21.70 8.30
C LYS A 303 -8.03 -21.48 7.76
N GLU A 304 -9.02 -22.10 8.39
CA GLU A 304 -10.41 -21.90 8.01
C GLU A 304 -10.90 -20.47 8.30
N ALA A 305 -10.53 -19.88 9.43
CA ALA A 305 -10.90 -18.52 9.77
C ALA A 305 -10.25 -17.45 8.87
N SER A 306 -9.01 -17.68 8.40
CA SER A 306 -8.28 -16.72 7.56
C SER A 306 -8.50 -16.88 6.05
N ASN A 307 -9.13 -17.98 5.61
CA ASN A 307 -9.37 -18.25 4.19
C ASN A 307 -10.50 -17.35 3.62
N LEU A 308 -10.12 -16.36 2.83
CA LEU A 308 -11.03 -15.47 2.09
C LEU A 308 -11.10 -15.79 0.58
N SER A 309 -10.73 -17.01 0.17
CA SER A 309 -10.80 -17.44 -1.23
C SER A 309 -12.15 -18.09 -1.57
N GLY A 310 -12.43 -18.24 -2.87
CA GLY A 310 -13.60 -18.94 -3.39
C GLY A 310 -14.93 -18.35 -2.91
N LEU A 311 -15.84 -19.23 -2.44
CA LEU A 311 -17.18 -18.81 -1.98
C LEU A 311 -17.13 -17.84 -0.78
N ARG A 312 -16.12 -17.92 0.09
CA ARG A 312 -15.96 -16.98 1.21
C ARG A 312 -15.56 -15.61 0.72
N GLY A 313 -14.66 -15.52 -0.26
CA GLY A 313 -14.31 -14.28 -0.93
C GLY A 313 -15.52 -13.63 -1.59
N PHE A 314 -16.36 -14.42 -2.27
CA PHE A 314 -17.61 -13.94 -2.84
C PHE A 314 -18.58 -13.43 -1.76
N LYS A 315 -18.77 -14.16 -0.66
CA LYS A 315 -19.57 -13.70 0.50
C LYS A 315 -19.02 -12.39 1.07
N PHE A 316 -17.70 -12.27 1.20
CA PHE A 316 -17.05 -11.06 1.70
C PHE A 316 -17.34 -9.85 0.81
N ILE A 317 -17.15 -9.99 -0.51
CA ILE A 317 -17.45 -8.93 -1.48
C ILE A 317 -18.95 -8.57 -1.44
N PHE A 318 -19.83 -9.57 -1.41
CA PHE A 318 -21.28 -9.37 -1.33
C PHE A 318 -21.68 -8.60 -0.06
N LEU A 319 -21.17 -8.99 1.11
CA LEU A 319 -21.47 -8.35 2.39
C LEU A 319 -20.92 -6.93 2.49
N LYS A 320 -19.77 -6.64 1.84
CA LYS A 320 -19.23 -5.27 1.74
C LYS A 320 -20.08 -4.38 0.84
N THR A 321 -20.53 -4.88 -0.31
CA THR A 321 -21.31 -4.10 -1.29
C THR A 321 -22.77 -3.94 -0.89
N PHE A 322 -23.36 -4.99 -0.30
CA PHE A 322 -24.79 -5.08 0.03
C PHE A 322 -25.02 -5.43 1.51
N PRO A 323 -24.53 -4.62 2.46
CA PRO A 323 -24.56 -4.97 3.89
C PRO A 323 -25.99 -5.16 4.44
N ARG A 324 -26.96 -4.36 3.95
CA ARG A 324 -28.37 -4.49 4.36
C ARG A 324 -28.97 -5.83 3.93
N PHE A 325 -28.72 -6.26 2.70
CA PHE A 325 -29.18 -7.57 2.21
C PHE A 325 -28.47 -8.71 2.93
N GLY A 326 -27.17 -8.57 3.16
CA GLY A 326 -26.40 -9.48 4.01
C GLY A 326 -27.05 -9.72 5.37
N ARG A 327 -27.49 -8.64 6.03
CA ARG A 327 -28.19 -8.68 7.32
C ARG A 327 -29.53 -9.41 7.23
N ILE A 328 -30.35 -9.08 6.23
CA ILE A 328 -31.67 -9.71 6.01
C ILE A 328 -31.52 -11.22 5.78
N LEU A 329 -30.54 -11.63 4.96
CA LEU A 329 -30.29 -13.03 4.64
C LEU A 329 -29.46 -13.78 5.70
N ASN A 330 -29.09 -13.11 6.79
CA ASN A 330 -28.24 -13.65 7.87
C ASN A 330 -26.96 -14.36 7.34
N ILE A 331 -26.34 -13.79 6.30
CA ILE A 331 -25.12 -14.38 5.72
C ILE A 331 -23.95 -14.15 6.68
N LYS A 332 -23.25 -15.24 7.00
CA LYS A 332 -22.02 -15.28 7.81
C LYS A 332 -20.83 -15.70 6.96
N ILE A 333 -19.67 -15.10 7.23
CA ILE A 333 -18.37 -15.45 6.63
C ILE A 333 -17.72 -16.57 7.42
N VAL A 334 -17.70 -16.46 8.75
CA VAL A 334 -17.08 -17.44 9.63
C VAL A 334 -18.06 -18.60 9.81
N ASN A 335 -17.56 -19.81 9.63
CA ASN A 335 -18.39 -21.00 9.83
C ASN A 335 -18.78 -21.14 11.31
N GLU A 336 -19.97 -21.67 11.56
CA GLU A 336 -20.50 -21.80 12.92
C GLU A 336 -19.64 -22.76 13.78
N TYR A 337 -19.04 -23.80 13.19
CA TYR A 337 -18.16 -24.70 13.95
C TYR A 337 -16.87 -24.00 14.43
N VAL A 338 -16.30 -23.10 13.61
CA VAL A 338 -15.15 -22.26 14.01
C VAL A 338 -15.57 -21.33 15.13
N THR A 339 -16.75 -20.73 15.00
CA THR A 339 -17.32 -19.85 16.01
C THR A 339 -17.47 -20.56 17.36
N ARG A 340 -18.10 -21.74 17.36
CA ARG A 340 -18.25 -22.58 18.56
C ARG A 340 -16.91 -23.01 19.14
N PHE A 341 -15.94 -23.38 18.31
CA PHE A 341 -14.63 -23.79 18.77
C PHE A 341 -13.93 -22.71 19.62
N PHE A 342 -13.90 -21.46 19.15
CA PHE A 342 -13.29 -20.37 19.93
C PHE A 342 -14.11 -20.03 21.18
N GLU A 343 -15.44 -20.11 21.11
CA GLU A 343 -16.31 -19.91 22.29
C GLU A 343 -16.08 -20.96 23.36
N ASP A 344 -15.97 -22.22 22.96
CA ASP A 344 -15.78 -23.34 23.89
C ASP A 344 -14.41 -23.23 24.56
N ILE A 345 -13.36 -22.84 23.84
CA ILE A 345 -12.03 -22.57 24.42
C ILE A 345 -12.13 -21.48 25.47
N ILE A 346 -12.76 -20.34 25.16
CA ILE A 346 -12.84 -19.21 26.09
C ILE A 346 -13.70 -19.54 27.30
N LYS A 347 -14.89 -20.14 27.10
CA LYS A 347 -15.78 -20.57 28.19
C LYS A 347 -15.09 -21.56 29.13
N THR A 348 -14.46 -22.59 28.57
CA THR A 348 -13.79 -23.62 29.37
C THR A 348 -12.62 -23.01 30.14
N THR A 349 -11.80 -22.18 29.48
CA THR A 349 -10.64 -21.54 30.14
C THR A 349 -11.06 -20.63 31.28
N ILE A 350 -12.12 -19.83 31.09
CA ILE A 350 -12.66 -18.97 32.15
C ILE A 350 -13.20 -19.82 33.31
N ALA A 351 -13.98 -20.87 33.01
CA ALA A 351 -14.54 -21.75 34.03
C ALA A 351 -13.45 -22.44 34.87
N THR A 352 -12.40 -22.96 34.22
CA THR A 352 -11.25 -23.57 34.89
C THR A 352 -10.51 -22.55 35.77
N ARG A 353 -10.24 -21.35 35.25
CA ARG A 353 -9.53 -20.31 36.02
C ARG A 353 -10.32 -19.85 37.24
N ASP A 354 -11.64 -19.71 37.09
CA ASP A 354 -12.53 -19.33 38.19
C ASP A 354 -12.60 -20.42 39.27
N ALA A 355 -12.69 -21.69 38.86
CA ALA A 355 -12.75 -22.83 39.78
C ALA A 355 -11.43 -23.10 40.50
N GLU A 356 -10.30 -22.92 39.82
CA GLU A 356 -8.96 -23.23 40.34
C GLU A 356 -8.21 -22.00 40.86
N HIS A 357 -8.84 -20.81 40.84
CA HIS A 357 -8.24 -19.53 41.23
C HIS A 357 -6.92 -19.22 40.49
N ILE A 358 -6.86 -19.56 39.20
CA ILE A 358 -5.68 -19.34 38.36
C ILE A 358 -5.70 -17.92 37.81
N THR A 359 -4.70 -17.13 38.19
CA THR A 359 -4.41 -15.83 37.58
C THR A 359 -3.22 -15.96 36.64
N ARG A 360 -3.40 -15.58 35.37
CA ARG A 360 -2.30 -15.53 34.40
C ARG A 360 -2.06 -14.11 33.90
N PRO A 361 -0.81 -13.69 33.69
CA PRO A 361 -0.49 -12.35 33.20
C PRO A 361 -0.81 -12.13 31.71
N ASP A 362 -1.92 -12.67 31.19
CA ASP A 362 -2.29 -12.69 29.76
C ASP A 362 -3.50 -11.82 29.41
N MET A 363 -3.81 -11.73 28.11
CA MET A 363 -4.89 -10.90 27.59
C MET A 363 -6.28 -11.35 28.08
N LEU A 364 -6.49 -12.65 28.23
CA LEU A 364 -7.76 -13.18 28.75
C LEU A 364 -7.98 -12.74 30.19
N GLN A 365 -6.95 -12.75 31.02
CA GLN A 365 -7.04 -12.27 32.39
C GLN A 365 -7.41 -10.79 32.45
N LEU A 366 -6.79 -9.94 31.62
CA LEU A 366 -7.15 -8.52 31.56
C LEU A 366 -8.65 -8.33 31.25
N MET A 367 -9.19 -9.12 30.32
CA MET A 367 -10.62 -9.08 30.01
C MET A 367 -11.50 -9.60 31.16
N MET A 368 -11.03 -10.60 31.92
CA MET A 368 -11.74 -11.15 33.07
C MET A 368 -11.75 -10.21 34.29
N ASP A 369 -10.71 -9.40 34.45
CA ASP A 369 -10.50 -8.54 35.62
C ASP A 369 -11.34 -7.26 35.60
N ILE A 370 -11.83 -6.83 34.44
CA ILE A 370 -12.69 -5.65 34.37
C ILE A 370 -14.05 -5.98 34.97
N LYS A 371 -14.46 -5.13 35.92
CA LYS A 371 -15.76 -5.19 36.54
C LYS A 371 -16.58 -3.94 36.26
N ASP A 372 -17.87 -4.11 36.03
CA ASP A 372 -18.87 -3.04 36.01
C ASP A 372 -19.04 -2.43 37.42
N LYS A 373 -19.90 -1.42 37.53
CA LYS A 373 -20.17 -0.73 38.80
C LYS A 373 -20.77 -1.66 39.86
N GLU A 374 -21.36 -2.77 39.45
CA GLU A 374 -21.96 -3.80 40.28
C GLU A 374 -20.98 -4.95 40.61
N GLY A 375 -19.71 -4.86 40.18
CA GLY A 375 -18.67 -5.85 40.47
C GLY A 375 -18.70 -7.08 39.56
N ARG A 376 -19.54 -7.11 38.51
CA ARG A 376 -19.66 -8.20 37.52
C ARG A 376 -18.73 -7.93 36.34
N ARG A 377 -18.37 -8.96 35.56
CA ARG A 377 -17.53 -8.77 34.37
C ARG A 377 -18.18 -7.80 33.38
N GLU A 378 -17.45 -6.77 32.97
CA GLU A 378 -17.95 -5.78 32.01
C GLU A 378 -18.09 -6.35 30.59
N LEU A 379 -17.16 -7.24 30.19
CA LEU A 379 -17.21 -7.93 28.92
C LEU A 379 -17.96 -9.26 29.04
N ASP A 380 -18.89 -9.51 28.10
CA ASP A 380 -19.55 -10.80 27.99
C ASP A 380 -18.65 -11.86 27.30
N ILE A 381 -19.09 -13.12 27.32
CA ILE A 381 -18.35 -14.22 26.67
C ILE A 381 -18.19 -14.00 25.17
N ASP A 382 -19.19 -13.44 24.50
CA ASP A 382 -19.10 -13.16 23.06
C ASP A 382 -18.06 -12.07 22.77
N ASP A 383 -17.96 -11.04 23.62
CA ASP A 383 -17.01 -9.94 23.50
C ASP A 383 -15.59 -10.43 23.73
N MET A 384 -15.37 -11.23 24.79
CA MET A 384 -14.09 -11.87 25.08
C MET A 384 -13.68 -12.81 23.94
N THR A 385 -14.61 -13.60 23.43
CA THR A 385 -14.34 -14.50 22.31
C THR A 385 -14.03 -13.74 21.02
N ALA A 386 -14.74 -12.65 20.74
CA ALA A 386 -14.45 -11.81 19.57
C ALA A 386 -13.06 -11.18 19.64
N GLN A 387 -12.61 -10.73 20.83
CA GLN A 387 -11.24 -10.23 21.00
C GLN A 387 -10.23 -11.34 20.80
N ALA A 388 -10.38 -12.45 21.53
CA ALA A 388 -9.51 -13.62 21.38
C ALA A 388 -9.37 -14.05 19.92
N PHE A 389 -10.49 -14.18 19.21
CA PHE A 389 -10.53 -14.55 17.80
C PHE A 389 -9.74 -13.57 16.91
N ILE A 390 -9.91 -12.25 17.07
CA ILE A 390 -9.19 -11.29 16.21
C ILE A 390 -7.68 -11.29 16.48
N PHE A 391 -7.24 -11.43 17.74
CA PHE A 391 -5.81 -11.50 18.04
C PHE A 391 -5.19 -12.77 17.47
N PHE A 392 -5.92 -13.87 17.54
CA PHE A 392 -5.52 -15.13 16.93
C PHE A 392 -5.37 -15.02 15.42
N VAL A 393 -6.42 -14.60 14.70
CA VAL A 393 -6.39 -14.49 13.23
C VAL A 393 -5.39 -13.43 12.76
N ALA A 394 -5.32 -12.28 13.44
CA ALA A 394 -4.40 -11.20 13.06
C ALA A 394 -2.93 -11.59 13.26
N GLY A 395 -2.60 -12.25 14.37
CA GLY A 395 -1.25 -12.75 14.64
C GLY A 395 -0.86 -13.94 13.76
N PHE A 396 -1.81 -14.82 13.45
CA PHE A 396 -1.58 -15.98 12.59
C PHE A 396 -1.24 -15.57 11.16
N GLU A 397 -2.13 -14.79 10.52
CA GLU A 397 -2.11 -14.56 9.08
C GLU A 397 -1.13 -13.46 8.67
N THR A 398 -1.08 -12.33 9.40
CA THR A 398 -0.24 -11.20 9.01
C THR A 398 1.24 -11.45 9.30
N SER A 399 1.58 -12.00 10.47
CA SER A 399 2.96 -12.35 10.82
C SER A 399 3.53 -13.39 9.86
N SER A 400 2.78 -14.46 9.55
CA SER A 400 3.31 -15.51 8.65
C SER A 400 3.50 -15.03 7.21
N THR A 401 2.66 -14.10 6.73
CA THR A 401 2.88 -13.41 5.45
C THR A 401 4.11 -12.52 5.48
N ALA A 402 4.26 -11.68 6.51
CA ALA A 402 5.43 -10.82 6.67
C ALA A 402 6.74 -11.62 6.74
N MET A 403 6.78 -12.68 7.55
CA MET A 403 7.93 -13.60 7.64
C MET A 403 8.26 -14.23 6.29
N SER A 404 7.25 -14.58 5.49
CA SER A 404 7.46 -15.17 4.17
C SER A 404 8.10 -14.18 3.19
N PHE A 405 7.70 -12.91 3.22
CA PHE A 405 8.35 -11.86 2.44
C PHE A 405 9.77 -11.56 2.92
N VAL A 406 9.99 -11.47 4.23
CA VAL A 406 11.34 -11.30 4.80
C VAL A 406 12.26 -12.44 4.35
N ALA A 407 11.84 -13.70 4.51
CA ALA A 407 12.62 -14.85 4.09
C ALA A 407 12.88 -14.88 2.57
N HIS A 408 11.89 -14.46 1.77
CA HIS A 408 12.05 -14.36 0.31
C HIS A 408 13.12 -13.34 -0.06
N GLU A 409 13.08 -12.13 0.52
CA GLU A 409 14.06 -11.08 0.22
C GLU A 409 15.46 -11.43 0.74
N ILE A 410 15.57 -12.10 1.89
CA ILE A 410 16.86 -12.62 2.38
C ILE A 410 17.43 -13.65 1.39
N ALA A 411 16.61 -14.56 0.87
CA ALA A 411 17.05 -15.54 -0.12
C ALA A 411 17.36 -14.93 -1.49
N ALA A 412 16.69 -13.82 -1.85
CA ALA A 412 16.91 -13.07 -3.08
C ALA A 412 18.22 -12.26 -3.06
N ASN A 413 18.70 -11.88 -1.87
CA ASN A 413 19.86 -11.01 -1.66
C ASN A 413 20.90 -11.70 -0.75
N PRO A 414 21.78 -12.57 -1.30
CA PRO A 414 22.75 -13.35 -0.51
C PRO A 414 23.75 -12.52 0.31
N ASP A 415 24.06 -11.31 -0.15
CA ASP A 415 24.87 -10.32 0.57
C ASP A 415 24.18 -9.85 1.85
N VAL A 416 22.88 -9.55 1.79
CA VAL A 416 22.06 -9.23 2.97
C VAL A 416 22.04 -10.40 3.94
N GLN A 417 21.84 -11.62 3.44
CA GLN A 417 21.85 -12.82 4.28
C GLN A 417 23.19 -13.03 5.01
N THR A 418 24.31 -12.83 4.29
CA THR A 418 25.65 -12.94 4.87
C THR A 418 25.86 -11.90 5.97
N LYS A 419 25.45 -10.64 5.73
CA LYS A 419 25.56 -9.56 6.71
C LYS A 419 24.67 -9.80 7.95
N LEU A 420 23.47 -10.36 7.77
CA LEU A 420 22.61 -10.78 8.88
C LEU A 420 23.24 -11.92 9.69
N GLN A 421 23.80 -12.93 9.03
CA GLN A 421 24.48 -14.04 9.71
C GLN A 421 25.68 -13.53 10.53
N GLN A 422 26.46 -12.60 10.00
CA GLN A 422 27.56 -11.95 10.73
C GLN A 422 27.06 -11.15 11.94
N GLU A 423 26.01 -10.34 11.79
CA GLU A 423 25.40 -9.61 12.92
C GLU A 423 24.93 -10.57 14.02
N ILE A 424 24.28 -11.67 13.63
CA ILE A 424 23.79 -12.71 14.54
C ILE A 424 24.95 -13.42 15.27
N ASP A 425 26.00 -13.78 14.56
CA ASP A 425 27.16 -14.47 15.14
C ASP A 425 27.89 -13.55 16.13
N ASN A 426 28.06 -12.27 15.81
CA ASN A 426 28.65 -11.28 16.73
C ASN A 426 27.84 -11.17 18.03
N ILE A 427 26.51 -11.09 17.95
CA ILE A 427 25.66 -11.05 19.15
C ILE A 427 25.79 -12.35 19.96
N LEU A 428 25.90 -13.52 19.31
CA LEU A 428 26.12 -14.78 20.00
C LEU A 428 27.46 -14.83 20.73
N GLU A 429 28.52 -14.26 20.15
CA GLU A 429 29.82 -14.13 20.81
C GLU A 429 29.75 -13.21 22.03
N GLU A 430 29.18 -12.01 21.87
CA GLU A 430 29.05 -11.00 22.94
C GLU A 430 28.15 -11.47 24.09
N SER A 431 27.11 -12.25 23.79
CA SER A 431 26.17 -12.79 24.77
C SER A 431 26.61 -14.14 25.36
N HIS A 432 27.80 -14.64 25.02
CA HIS A 432 28.28 -15.97 25.41
C HIS A 432 27.28 -17.10 25.08
N GLY A 433 26.50 -16.93 24.00
CA GLY A 433 25.50 -17.88 23.57
C GLY A 433 24.10 -17.72 24.17
N GLU A 434 23.88 -16.76 25.08
CA GLU A 434 22.58 -16.54 25.70
C GLU A 434 21.66 -15.67 24.82
N VAL A 435 20.60 -16.29 24.29
CA VAL A 435 19.58 -15.56 23.52
C VAL A 435 18.62 -14.86 24.47
N SER A 436 18.88 -13.58 24.76
CA SER A 436 18.06 -12.73 25.64
C SER A 436 17.12 -11.80 24.85
N TYR A 437 16.12 -11.26 25.54
CA TYR A 437 15.22 -10.25 24.97
C TYR A 437 16.01 -9.00 24.53
N GLU A 438 16.98 -8.60 25.35
CA GLU A 438 17.83 -7.44 25.09
C GLU A 438 18.73 -7.67 23.86
N ALA A 439 19.37 -8.84 23.76
CA ALA A 439 20.21 -9.21 22.62
C ALA A 439 19.44 -9.19 21.28
N ILE A 440 18.24 -9.76 21.23
CA ILE A 440 17.42 -9.73 20.00
C ILE A 440 17.02 -8.31 19.59
N ASN A 441 16.83 -7.40 20.54
CA ASN A 441 16.50 -6.01 20.23
C ASN A 441 17.70 -5.19 19.74
N GLN A 442 18.94 -5.66 19.95
CA GLN A 442 20.18 -5.02 19.47
C GLN A 442 20.50 -5.35 17.99
N LEU A 443 19.76 -6.27 17.36
CA LEU A 443 19.92 -6.60 15.94
C LEU A 443 19.35 -5.46 15.06
N GLU A 444 20.16 -4.44 14.83
CA GLU A 444 19.81 -3.24 14.06
C GLU A 444 19.62 -3.54 12.58
N TYR A 445 20.51 -4.35 11.98
CA TYR A 445 20.43 -4.72 10.58
C TYR A 445 19.26 -5.67 10.31
N LEU A 446 18.99 -6.63 11.20
CA LEU A 446 17.76 -7.42 11.13
C LEU A 446 16.50 -6.54 11.22
N ASP A 447 16.49 -5.52 12.09
CA ASP A 447 15.39 -4.55 12.11
C ASP A 447 15.24 -3.86 10.76
N ALA A 448 16.33 -3.37 10.18
CA ALA A 448 16.35 -2.69 8.89
C ALA A 448 15.81 -3.58 7.75
N VAL A 449 16.20 -4.86 7.72
CA VAL A 449 15.72 -5.86 6.76
C VAL A 449 14.22 -6.10 6.92
N ILE A 450 13.72 -6.26 8.15
CA ILE A 450 12.30 -6.45 8.41
C ILE A 450 11.50 -5.22 7.97
N ASN A 451 11.99 -4.02 8.29
CA ASN A 451 11.30 -2.78 7.95
C ASN A 451 11.26 -2.54 6.44
N GLU A 452 12.34 -2.83 5.71
CA GLU A 452 12.38 -2.74 4.25
C GLU A 452 11.47 -3.79 3.59
N ALA A 453 11.42 -5.02 4.13
CA ALA A 453 10.47 -6.03 3.66
C ALA A 453 9.02 -5.62 3.90
N LEU A 454 8.71 -4.97 5.03
CA LEU A 454 7.39 -4.42 5.32
C LEU A 454 7.07 -3.15 4.51
N ARG A 455 8.09 -2.41 4.06
CA ARG A 455 7.94 -1.29 3.12
C ARG A 455 7.46 -1.81 1.77
N LEU A 456 8.18 -2.80 1.21
CA LEU A 456 7.77 -3.44 -0.03
C LEU A 456 6.49 -4.26 0.17
N TYR A 457 6.32 -4.99 1.24
CA TYR A 457 5.22 -5.96 1.32
C TYR A 457 4.38 -5.78 2.58
N PRO A 458 3.71 -4.62 2.75
CA PRO A 458 2.81 -4.43 3.86
C PRO A 458 1.65 -5.43 3.74
N PRO A 459 1.43 -6.33 4.72
CA PRO A 459 0.38 -7.35 4.60
C PRO A 459 -1.01 -6.76 4.33
N ILE A 460 -1.26 -5.54 4.82
CA ILE A 460 -2.47 -4.76 4.57
C ILE A 460 -2.14 -3.63 3.56
N PRO A 461 -2.58 -3.74 2.29
CA PRO A 461 -2.21 -2.80 1.22
C PRO A 461 -2.96 -1.47 1.27
N VAL A 462 -4.11 -1.40 1.97
CA VAL A 462 -4.95 -0.21 2.06
C VAL A 462 -5.42 -0.01 3.50
N LEU A 463 -5.27 1.20 4.03
CA LEU A 463 -5.83 1.60 5.32
C LEU A 463 -7.14 2.35 5.09
N GLU A 464 -8.11 2.17 5.97
CA GLU A 464 -9.42 2.84 5.87
C GLU A 464 -9.73 3.73 7.07
N ARG A 465 -10.46 4.83 6.84
CA ARG A 465 -11.12 5.65 7.87
C ARG A 465 -12.51 6.08 7.42
N VAL A 466 -13.43 6.27 8.36
CA VAL A 466 -14.78 6.78 8.09
C VAL A 466 -14.93 8.17 8.69
N CYS A 467 -15.44 9.10 7.89
CA CYS A 467 -15.76 10.46 8.30
C CYS A 467 -17.01 10.45 9.21
N GLU A 468 -16.86 10.84 10.47
CA GLU A 468 -17.98 10.90 11.44
C GLU A 468 -18.59 12.29 11.57
N LYS A 469 -17.80 13.32 11.25
CA LYS A 469 -18.19 14.73 11.26
C LYS A 469 -17.81 15.33 9.92
N THR A 470 -18.72 16.07 9.30
CA THR A 470 -18.45 16.77 8.03
C THR A 470 -17.13 17.51 8.15
N PHE A 471 -16.21 17.24 7.22
CA PHE A 471 -14.84 17.73 7.27
C PHE A 471 -14.49 18.38 5.95
N GLU A 472 -13.89 19.56 6.02
CA GLU A 472 -13.42 20.29 4.85
C GLU A 472 -11.97 19.93 4.59
N LEU A 473 -11.72 19.16 3.52
CA LEU A 473 -10.37 18.95 3.04
C LEU A 473 -9.87 20.21 2.35
N PRO A 474 -8.62 20.62 2.60
CA PRO A 474 -8.00 21.65 1.77
C PRO A 474 -8.01 21.20 0.32
N SER A 475 -8.14 22.14 -0.59
CA SER A 475 -8.09 21.86 -2.01
C SER A 475 -6.77 21.17 -2.37
N ALA A 476 -6.86 20.14 -3.22
CA ALA A 476 -5.68 19.50 -3.81
C ALA A 476 -4.97 20.41 -4.82
N LEU A 477 -5.62 21.49 -5.26
CA LEU A 477 -5.07 22.53 -6.14
C LEU A 477 -4.87 23.84 -5.35
N PRO A 478 -3.79 24.59 -5.57
CA PRO A 478 -3.52 25.84 -4.84
C PRO A 478 -4.67 26.86 -4.83
N ASN A 479 -5.50 26.87 -5.89
CA ASN A 479 -6.65 27.78 -6.06
C ASN A 479 -7.99 27.03 -6.18
N GLY A 480 -8.01 25.72 -5.93
CA GLY A 480 -9.23 24.93 -6.04
C GLY A 480 -10.16 25.11 -4.85
N LYS A 481 -11.42 24.71 -5.02
CA LYS A 481 -12.37 24.66 -3.92
C LYS A 481 -12.00 23.52 -2.98
N SER A 482 -12.17 23.76 -1.68
CA SER A 482 -12.11 22.71 -0.68
C SER A 482 -13.13 21.63 -0.97
N PHE A 483 -12.79 20.40 -0.59
CA PHE A 483 -13.68 19.26 -0.75
C PHE A 483 -14.38 18.96 0.58
N ILE A 484 -15.71 19.07 0.59
CA ILE A 484 -16.51 18.75 1.77
C ILE A 484 -16.74 17.25 1.81
N VAL A 485 -16.05 16.59 2.74
CA VAL A 485 -16.28 15.20 3.09
C VAL A 485 -17.50 15.14 3.98
N LYS A 486 -18.54 14.45 3.53
CA LYS A 486 -19.75 14.25 4.32
C LYS A 486 -19.57 13.09 5.31
N LYS A 487 -20.30 13.17 6.42
CA LYS A 487 -20.44 12.04 7.35
C LYS A 487 -20.81 10.75 6.59
N GLY A 488 -20.15 9.66 6.95
CA GLY A 488 -20.31 8.33 6.36
C GLY A 488 -19.40 8.06 5.17
N MET A 489 -18.71 9.07 4.61
CA MET A 489 -17.73 8.85 3.55
C MET A 489 -16.48 8.14 4.07
N THR A 490 -15.93 7.24 3.25
CA THR A 490 -14.72 6.48 3.56
C THR A 490 -13.50 7.11 2.89
N PHE A 491 -12.40 7.21 3.65
CA PHE A 491 -11.07 7.46 3.14
C PHE A 491 -10.29 6.16 3.02
N TRP A 492 -9.75 5.90 1.83
CA TRP A 492 -8.81 4.83 1.59
C TRP A 492 -7.42 5.42 1.38
N ILE A 493 -6.45 4.92 2.13
CA ILE A 493 -5.06 5.34 2.08
C ILE A 493 -4.28 4.16 1.47
N PRO A 494 -3.77 4.30 0.23
CA PRO A 494 -3.15 3.19 -0.50
C PRO A 494 -1.73 2.94 0.01
N ASN A 495 -1.63 2.28 1.17
CA ASN A 495 -0.37 1.99 1.86
C ASN A 495 0.68 1.35 0.96
N PHE A 496 0.30 0.31 0.20
CA PHE A 496 1.20 -0.39 -0.72
C PHE A 496 1.81 0.53 -1.79
N ALA A 497 0.99 1.45 -2.34
CA ALA A 497 1.43 2.38 -3.37
C ALA A 497 2.32 3.49 -2.78
N ILE A 498 1.93 4.06 -1.63
CA ILE A 498 2.68 5.13 -0.96
C ILE A 498 4.07 4.63 -0.55
N GLN A 499 4.17 3.41 -0.04
CA GLN A 499 5.46 2.82 0.36
C GLN A 499 6.38 2.46 -0.82
N ARG A 500 5.90 2.60 -2.07
CA ARG A 500 6.63 2.44 -3.33
C ARG A 500 6.72 3.71 -4.16
N ASP A 501 6.25 4.82 -3.62
CA ASP A 501 6.25 6.07 -4.37
C ASP A 501 7.68 6.61 -4.44
N GLU A 502 8.17 6.82 -5.67
CA GLU A 502 9.49 7.39 -5.95
C GLU A 502 9.66 8.79 -5.36
N LYS A 503 8.54 9.49 -5.07
CA LYS A 503 8.53 10.74 -4.31
C LYS A 503 9.14 10.61 -2.92
N TYR A 504 8.97 9.46 -2.28
CA TYR A 504 9.40 9.22 -0.90
C TYR A 504 10.59 8.28 -0.79
N TYR A 505 10.80 7.41 -1.79
CA TYR A 505 11.84 6.38 -1.78
C TYR A 505 12.62 6.39 -3.09
N ASN A 506 13.90 6.75 -3.06
CA ASN A 506 14.78 6.64 -4.23
C ASN A 506 14.90 5.18 -4.68
N SER A 507 14.69 4.83 -5.95
CA SER A 507 14.67 3.42 -6.41
C SER A 507 13.70 2.55 -5.61
N PRO A 508 12.40 2.86 -5.60
CA PRO A 508 11.44 2.32 -4.64
C PRO A 508 11.20 0.80 -4.76
N GLU A 509 11.50 0.19 -5.90
CA GLU A 509 11.35 -1.26 -6.11
C GLU A 509 12.59 -2.06 -5.68
N LYS A 510 13.73 -1.41 -5.39
CA LYS A 510 14.93 -2.10 -4.92
C LYS A 510 14.77 -2.43 -3.44
N PHE A 511 15.06 -3.68 -3.06
CA PHE A 511 15.23 -4.07 -1.68
C PHE A 511 16.56 -3.50 -1.13
N ASP A 512 16.47 -2.53 -0.24
CA ASP A 512 17.62 -1.80 0.30
C ASP A 512 17.43 -1.52 1.80
N PRO A 513 17.84 -2.47 2.67
CA PRO A 513 17.72 -2.34 4.11
C PRO A 513 18.40 -1.09 4.68
N GLU A 514 19.45 -0.58 4.03
CA GLU A 514 20.26 0.52 4.56
C GLU A 514 19.47 1.82 4.73
N ARG A 515 18.30 1.95 4.09
CA ARG A 515 17.35 3.06 4.30
C ARG A 515 16.85 3.18 5.73
N PHE A 516 16.81 2.07 6.46
CA PHE A 516 16.26 1.98 7.81
C PHE A 516 17.32 1.98 8.91
N LEU A 517 18.62 2.04 8.57
CA LEU A 517 19.66 2.26 9.57
C LEU A 517 19.68 3.69 10.13
N ASN A 518 18.97 4.62 9.48
CA ASN A 518 18.77 5.97 9.98
C ASN A 518 17.31 6.17 10.43
N ASP A 519 17.11 6.71 11.63
CA ASP A 519 15.79 6.93 12.26
C ASP A 519 14.80 7.82 11.49
N LYS A 520 15.28 8.52 10.45
CA LYS A 520 14.45 9.43 9.65
C LYS A 520 13.28 8.74 8.97
N MET A 521 13.41 7.47 8.59
CA MET A 521 12.34 6.76 7.88
C MET A 521 11.18 6.37 8.82
N HIS A 522 11.49 5.97 10.05
CA HIS A 522 10.51 5.54 11.06
C HIS A 522 9.57 6.67 11.50
N SER A 523 10.01 7.93 11.43
CA SER A 523 9.24 9.10 11.84
C SER A 523 8.41 9.73 10.69
N SER A 524 8.51 9.17 9.49
CA SER A 524 7.76 9.62 8.32
C SER A 524 6.29 9.19 8.38
N SER A 525 5.43 9.88 7.64
CA SER A 525 4.01 9.51 7.48
C SER A 525 3.74 8.55 6.33
N TRP A 526 4.70 8.41 5.42
CA TRP A 526 4.59 7.56 4.25
C TRP A 526 5.09 6.14 4.52
N TYR A 527 5.81 5.91 5.63
CA TYR A 527 6.08 4.57 6.15
C TYR A 527 5.02 4.19 7.20
N MET A 528 4.09 3.30 6.86
CA MET A 528 2.97 2.95 7.74
C MET A 528 2.52 1.48 7.63
N PRO A 529 3.43 0.49 7.69
CA PRO A 529 3.06 -0.92 7.58
C PRO A 529 2.13 -1.39 8.72
N PHE A 530 2.20 -0.72 9.87
CA PHE A 530 1.32 -0.92 11.02
C PHE A 530 0.24 0.16 11.17
N GLY A 531 0.10 1.06 10.18
CA GLY A 531 -0.73 2.26 10.24
C GLY A 531 -0.18 3.33 11.19
N LEU A 532 -0.89 4.46 11.27
CA LEU A 532 -0.51 5.62 12.10
C LEU A 532 -1.66 6.09 13.01
N GLY A 533 -1.28 6.84 14.05
CA GLY A 533 -2.19 7.48 14.99
C GLY A 533 -2.88 6.50 15.96
N PRO A 534 -3.94 6.94 16.66
CA PRO A 534 -4.58 6.15 17.72
C PRO A 534 -5.10 4.77 17.29
N ARG A 535 -5.35 4.58 15.99
CA ARG A 535 -5.81 3.31 15.39
C ARG A 535 -4.67 2.43 14.84
N MET A 536 -3.39 2.80 15.02
CA MET A 536 -2.25 1.95 14.61
C MET A 536 -2.34 0.53 15.21
N CYS A 537 -1.65 -0.44 14.62
CA CYS A 537 -1.62 -1.81 15.14
C CYS A 537 -1.27 -1.82 16.64
N ILE A 538 -2.12 -2.44 17.46
CA ILE A 538 -1.88 -2.52 18.91
C ILE A 538 -0.75 -3.50 19.23
N ALA A 539 -0.56 -4.52 18.39
CA ALA A 539 0.39 -5.60 18.57
C ALA A 539 1.68 -5.41 17.75
N TYR A 540 2.03 -4.19 17.33
CA TYR A 540 3.20 -3.95 16.48
C TYR A 540 4.49 -4.50 17.13
N ARG A 541 4.70 -4.25 18.43
CA ARG A 541 5.88 -4.71 19.18
C ARG A 541 5.97 -6.23 19.22
N PHE A 542 4.83 -6.89 19.40
CA PHE A 542 4.73 -8.34 19.40
C PHE A 542 5.11 -8.91 18.03
N ALA A 543 4.54 -8.38 16.95
CA ALA A 543 4.79 -8.87 15.60
C ALA A 543 6.25 -8.71 15.17
N VAL A 544 6.87 -7.54 15.42
CA VAL A 544 8.29 -7.31 15.10
C VAL A 544 9.18 -8.24 15.92
N LEU A 545 8.91 -8.39 17.22
CA LEU A 545 9.66 -9.30 18.08
C LEU A 545 9.56 -10.75 17.61
N GLU A 546 8.35 -11.21 17.28
CA GLU A 546 8.08 -12.55 16.79
C GLU A 546 8.86 -12.86 15.49
N ILE A 547 8.90 -11.91 14.54
CA ILE A 547 9.67 -12.03 13.30
C ILE A 547 11.17 -12.07 13.59
N LYS A 548 11.68 -11.17 14.45
CA LYS A 548 13.11 -11.13 14.81
C LYS A 548 13.58 -12.44 15.43
N ILE A 549 12.86 -12.94 16.42
CA ILE A 549 13.18 -14.19 17.11
C ILE A 549 13.22 -15.35 16.11
N LEU A 550 12.22 -15.46 15.22
CA LEU A 550 12.19 -16.51 14.22
C LEU A 550 13.38 -16.42 13.25
N MET A 551 13.64 -15.25 12.69
CA MET A 551 14.73 -15.05 11.72
C MET A 551 16.09 -15.30 12.36
N PHE A 552 16.29 -14.87 13.61
CA PHE A 552 17.49 -15.17 14.39
C PHE A 552 17.72 -16.68 14.50
N HIS A 553 16.75 -17.42 15.05
CA HIS A 553 16.89 -18.88 15.23
C HIS A 553 16.98 -19.64 13.91
N LEU A 554 16.37 -19.13 12.84
CA LEU A 554 16.45 -19.75 11.52
C LEU A 554 17.83 -19.54 10.88
N LEU A 555 18.34 -18.31 10.85
CA LEU A 555 19.60 -17.95 10.17
C LEU A 555 20.84 -18.41 10.94
N THR A 556 20.74 -18.63 12.25
CA THR A 556 21.80 -19.32 13.02
C THR A 556 22.04 -20.76 12.54
N ARG A 557 21.04 -21.40 11.92
CA ARG A 557 21.06 -22.84 11.58
C ARG A 557 20.94 -23.13 10.09
N CYS A 558 20.42 -22.19 9.32
CA CYS A 558 20.01 -22.41 7.95
C CYS A 558 20.45 -21.30 7.00
N ASP A 559 20.77 -21.68 5.77
CA ASP A 559 20.80 -20.80 4.62
C ASP A 559 19.47 -20.89 3.86
N LEU A 560 18.92 -19.74 3.51
CA LEU A 560 17.73 -19.59 2.69
C LEU A 560 18.15 -19.36 1.24
N LYS A 561 17.70 -20.21 0.32
CA LYS A 561 18.03 -20.11 -1.11
C LYS A 561 16.80 -20.22 -1.98
N PHE A 562 16.87 -19.66 -3.18
CA PHE A 562 15.87 -19.94 -4.19
C PHE A 562 15.95 -21.40 -4.64
N CYS A 563 14.79 -21.94 -5.02
CA CYS A 563 14.66 -23.28 -5.59
C CYS A 563 14.02 -23.18 -6.98
N THR A 564 13.92 -24.31 -7.68
CA THR A 564 13.31 -24.35 -9.03
C THR A 564 11.83 -23.95 -9.07
N LYS A 565 11.14 -23.96 -7.92
CA LYS A 565 9.75 -23.49 -7.80
C LYS A 565 9.62 -22.00 -7.47
N THR A 566 10.73 -21.32 -7.14
CA THR A 566 10.71 -19.90 -6.79
C THR A 566 10.49 -19.06 -8.03
N ILE A 567 9.55 -18.12 -7.97
CA ILE A 567 9.28 -17.16 -9.06
C ILE A 567 9.88 -15.81 -8.68
N SER A 568 10.82 -15.34 -9.50
CA SER A 568 11.43 -14.02 -9.40
C SER A 568 11.58 -13.40 -10.81
N PRO A 569 11.13 -12.15 -11.05
CA PRO A 569 10.47 -11.25 -10.10
C PRO A 569 9.08 -11.77 -9.67
N MET A 570 8.68 -11.46 -8.44
CA MET A 570 7.45 -11.97 -7.83
C MET A 570 6.20 -11.50 -8.58
N LYS A 571 5.25 -12.41 -8.80
CA LYS A 571 3.92 -12.10 -9.33
C LYS A 571 2.87 -12.27 -8.23
N PHE A 572 2.07 -11.24 -7.97
CA PHE A 572 1.06 -11.26 -6.92
C PHE A 572 -0.22 -11.97 -7.35
N ALA A 573 -0.82 -12.72 -6.43
CA ALA A 573 -2.13 -13.32 -6.58
C ALA A 573 -3.24 -12.27 -6.55
N LYS A 574 -4.39 -12.58 -7.18
CA LYS A 574 -5.64 -11.80 -7.03
C LYS A 574 -6.31 -12.15 -5.70
N HIS A 575 -5.72 -11.72 -4.59
CA HIS A 575 -6.17 -12.00 -3.23
C HIS A 575 -6.32 -10.70 -2.41
N PRO A 576 -7.23 -10.61 -1.41
CA PRO A 576 -7.39 -9.42 -0.57
C PRO A 576 -6.15 -9.00 0.23
N MET A 577 -5.20 -9.91 0.42
CA MET A 577 -3.88 -9.67 1.04
C MET A 577 -2.78 -9.85 0.00
N ILE A 578 -1.66 -9.18 0.21
CA ILE A 578 -0.50 -9.29 -0.67
C ILE A 578 0.13 -10.67 -0.49
N MET A 579 0.16 -11.45 -1.57
CA MET A 579 0.80 -12.77 -1.60
C MET A 579 1.17 -13.14 -3.04
N PRO A 580 2.22 -13.96 -3.25
CA PRO A 580 2.58 -14.48 -4.56
C PRO A 580 1.55 -15.49 -5.09
N GLU A 581 1.37 -15.53 -6.42
CA GLU A 581 0.45 -16.45 -7.11
C GLU A 581 0.75 -17.93 -6.83
N ASN A 582 2.03 -18.29 -6.73
CA ASN A 582 2.48 -19.68 -6.57
C ASN A 582 3.10 -19.98 -5.20
N GLY A 583 2.84 -19.15 -4.19
CA GLY A 583 3.39 -19.31 -2.84
C GLY A 583 4.86 -18.89 -2.72
N PHE A 584 5.41 -19.03 -1.51
CA PHE A 584 6.76 -18.58 -1.16
C PHE A 584 7.73 -19.76 -1.13
N TRP A 585 8.03 -20.34 -2.29
CA TRP A 585 8.92 -21.49 -2.34
C TRP A 585 10.37 -21.08 -2.13
N LEU A 586 11.06 -21.71 -1.17
CA LEU A 586 12.50 -21.59 -0.92
C LEU A 586 13.11 -22.98 -0.65
N ASN A 587 14.42 -23.09 -0.86
CA ASN A 587 15.24 -24.21 -0.40
C ASN A 587 15.90 -23.85 0.93
N ILE A 588 15.62 -24.63 1.98
CA ILE A 588 16.20 -24.42 3.32
C ILE A 588 17.37 -25.39 3.50
N GLN A 589 18.59 -24.87 3.53
CA GLN A 589 19.80 -25.68 3.70
C GLN A 589 20.33 -25.51 5.11
N ARG A 590 20.87 -26.58 5.72
CA ARG A 590 21.63 -26.43 6.96
C ARG A 590 22.88 -25.57 6.68
N ARG A 591 23.09 -24.54 7.50
CA ARG A 591 24.25 -23.65 7.45
C ARG A 591 25.52 -24.47 7.73
N LYS A 592 26.59 -24.24 6.96
CA LYS A 592 27.84 -25.01 7.09
C LYS A 592 28.77 -24.48 8.18
N ASP A 593 28.73 -23.18 8.39
CA ASP A 593 29.57 -22.38 9.28
C ASP A 593 28.75 -21.88 10.48
N MET A 594 28.05 -22.79 11.16
CA MET A 594 27.30 -22.40 12.37
C MET A 594 28.25 -21.96 13.47
N HIS A 595 27.85 -20.94 14.23
CA HIS A 595 28.58 -20.53 15.43
C HIS A 595 28.75 -21.72 16.40
N PRO A 596 29.93 -21.93 17.03
CA PRO A 596 30.22 -23.14 17.81
C PRO A 596 29.19 -23.47 18.89
N VAL A 597 28.69 -22.46 19.62
CA VAL A 597 27.63 -22.62 20.64
C VAL A 597 26.37 -23.31 20.08
N VAL A 598 26.03 -22.97 18.84
CA VAL A 598 24.84 -23.47 18.13
C VAL A 598 25.07 -24.90 17.61
N GLU A 599 26.33 -25.24 17.32
CA GLU A 599 26.77 -26.57 16.89
C GLU A 599 26.78 -27.57 18.05
N TYR A 600 27.40 -27.23 19.19
CA TYR A 600 27.44 -28.09 20.39
C TYR A 600 26.03 -28.49 20.87
N SER A 601 25.09 -27.52 20.92
CA SER A 601 23.69 -27.78 21.29
C SER A 601 22.92 -28.66 20.29
N SER A 602 23.44 -28.88 19.08
CA SER A 602 22.86 -29.76 18.07
C SER A 602 23.44 -31.19 18.09
N VAL A 603 24.64 -31.38 18.64
CA VAL A 603 25.32 -32.69 18.75
C VAL A 603 24.75 -33.52 19.91
N ASP A 604 24.49 -32.92 21.07
CA ASP A 604 23.93 -33.63 22.25
C ASP A 604 22.53 -34.22 22.00
N ALA A 605 21.73 -33.63 21.11
CA ALA A 605 20.44 -34.18 20.70
C ALA A 605 20.56 -35.43 19.81
N THR A 606 21.73 -35.65 19.20
CA THR A 606 22.00 -36.82 18.34
C THR A 606 22.55 -37.98 19.16
N ILE A 607 23.31 -37.70 20.21
CA ILE A 607 23.88 -38.71 21.12
C ILE A 607 22.83 -39.26 22.10
N SER A 608 21.80 -38.48 22.47
CA SER A 608 20.69 -38.98 23.32
C SER A 608 19.68 -39.88 22.59
N LYS A 609 19.91 -40.20 21.30
CA LYS A 609 19.08 -41.12 20.49
C LYS A 609 19.85 -42.33 19.94
N SER A 610 21.09 -42.57 20.40
CA SER A 610 21.84 -43.79 20.10
C SER A 610 21.70 -44.83 21.21
#